data_AF-A0A2C9W487-F1
#
_entry.id   AF-A0A2C9W487-F1
#
_cell.length_a   1.000
_cell.length_b   1.000
_cell.length_c   1.000
_cell.angle_alpha   90.00
_cell.angle_beta   90.00
_cell.angle_gamma   90.00
#
_symmetry.space_group_name_H-M   'P 1'
#
loop_
_entity.id
_entity.type
_entity.pdbx_description
1 polymer ?
#
loop_
_entity_poly.entity_id
_entity_poly.type
_entity_poly.pdbx_seq_one_letter_code
_entity_poly.pdbx_strand_id
1 'polypeptide(L)'
;MFVTVLKGKIEEIELPVAKVDIIISEWMGYFLLYENMLNTVLYARDKWLVSDGILLPDKASLYLTAIDDANYKEDKIEFWNNVYGFNMSCIKKQAIMEPLVDTVDQKQIVTDCQLLKIMNISQMVSGDASFTVPFKLEAERDDYIHALVAYFDVSFTKCHKLMGFSTGPRSRATHWKQTILYLEDVLTICEGEVLSGNMTVAPDQKNPRNIDIMIKYALNGQRCVVSRTQYYKMR
;
A
#
# COMPACT_ATOMS: atom_id res chain seq x y z
N MET A 1 18.46 18.00 28.02
CA MET A 1 18.24 17.06 26.90
C MET A 1 19.42 17.20 25.97
N PHE A 2 20.19 16.13 25.76
CA PHE A 2 21.31 16.13 24.82
C PHE A 2 20.87 15.36 23.58
N VAL A 3 21.05 15.95 22.40
CA VAL A 3 20.75 15.33 21.11
C VAL A 3 22.06 15.25 20.33
N THR A 4 22.43 14.06 19.88
CA THR A 4 23.60 13.82 19.04
C THR A 4 23.13 13.39 17.67
N VAL A 5 23.62 14.07 16.62
CA VAL A 5 23.29 13.75 15.22
C VAL A 5 24.48 13.04 14.59
N LEU A 6 24.26 11.85 14.06
CA LEU A 6 25.26 11.07 13.33
C LEU A 6 24.90 11.07 11.84
N LYS A 7 25.85 11.41 10.98
CA LYS A 7 25.67 11.39 9.53
C LYS A 7 26.23 10.10 8.96
N GLY A 8 25.36 9.25 8.41
CA GLY A 8 25.73 8.01 7.73
C GLY A 8 24.51 7.13 7.50
N LYS A 9 24.69 6.01 6.80
CA LYS A 9 23.66 4.97 6.75
C LYS A 9 23.65 4.22 8.06
N ILE A 10 22.47 3.84 8.54
CA ILE A 10 22.31 3.08 9.78
C ILE A 10 23.14 1.80 9.79
N GLU A 11 23.27 1.14 8.64
CA GLU A 11 24.03 -0.09 8.46
C GLU A 11 25.55 0.11 8.51
N GLU A 12 26.03 1.35 8.40
CA GLU A 12 27.45 1.71 8.27
C GLU A 12 27.97 2.52 9.48
N ILE A 13 27.10 2.95 10.39
CA ILE A 13 27.49 3.72 11.58
C ILE A 13 27.63 2.84 12.81
N GLU A 14 28.38 3.35 13.79
CA GLU A 14 28.42 2.83 15.15
C GLU A 14 27.84 3.88 16.11
N LEU A 15 27.00 3.42 17.04
CA LEU A 15 26.45 4.28 18.08
C LEU A 15 27.48 4.48 19.20
N PRO A 16 27.49 5.63 19.89
CA PRO A 16 28.33 5.85 21.06
C PRO A 16 27.89 5.03 22.29
N VAL A 17 26.86 4.19 22.14
CA VAL A 17 26.29 3.30 23.15
C VAL A 17 26.12 1.90 22.57
N ALA A 18 26.22 0.86 23.41
CA ALA A 18 26.11 -0.52 22.95
C ALA A 18 24.67 -0.91 22.57
N LYS A 19 23.68 -0.39 23.28
CA LYS A 19 22.25 -0.69 23.12
C LYS A 19 21.40 0.56 23.34
N VAL A 20 20.17 0.53 22.84
CA VAL A 20 19.15 1.58 23.02
C VAL A 20 17.86 0.97 23.58
N ASP A 21 17.16 1.75 24.40
CA ASP A 21 15.89 1.34 25.00
C ASP A 21 14.70 1.57 24.07
N ILE A 22 14.79 2.59 23.20
CA ILE A 22 13.69 3.02 22.32
C ILE A 22 14.26 3.32 20.93
N ILE A 23 13.57 2.81 19.91
CA ILE A 23 13.77 3.21 18.51
C ILE A 23 12.50 3.91 18.03
N ILE A 24 12.67 5.11 17.51
CA ILE A 24 11.60 5.89 16.88
C ILE A 24 11.99 6.09 15.42
N SER A 25 11.12 5.70 14.50
CA SER A 25 11.36 5.88 13.07
C SER A 25 10.05 6.11 12.33
N GLU A 26 10.03 7.16 11.54
CA GLU A 26 9.11 7.30 10.42
C GLU A 26 9.77 6.56 9.24
N TRP A 27 9.24 5.40 8.89
CA TRP A 27 9.81 4.50 7.87
C TRP A 27 8.82 4.15 6.76
N MET A 28 7.57 4.58 6.90
CA MET A 28 6.48 4.14 6.04
C MET A 28 6.58 4.88 4.71
N GLY A 29 6.55 4.15 3.60
CA GLY A 29 6.44 4.76 2.28
C GLY A 29 5.04 4.71 1.72
N TYR A 30 4.90 5.11 0.45
CA TYR A 30 3.68 4.84 -0.30
C TYR A 30 3.39 3.33 -0.33
N PHE A 31 2.11 2.94 -0.39
CA PHE A 31 1.72 1.54 -0.26
C PHE A 31 2.30 0.84 1.00
N LEU A 32 2.63 1.61 2.05
CA LEU A 32 3.35 1.24 3.28
C LEU A 32 4.83 0.85 3.07
N LEU A 33 5.14 0.13 2.00
CA LEU A 33 6.42 -0.55 1.81
C LEU A 33 7.36 0.12 0.79
N TYR A 34 6.85 1.01 -0.06
CA TYR A 34 7.66 1.63 -1.11
C TYR A 34 8.78 2.48 -0.50
N GLU A 35 9.91 2.64 -1.19
CA GLU A 35 11.16 3.26 -0.66
C GLU A 35 11.92 2.42 0.40
N ASN A 36 11.32 1.36 0.94
CA ASN A 36 11.96 0.24 1.65
C ASN A 36 12.85 0.61 2.87
N MET A 37 12.43 1.60 3.68
CA MET A 37 13.13 1.92 4.93
C MET A 37 12.86 0.94 6.08
N LEU A 38 11.84 0.08 5.95
CA LEU A 38 11.51 -0.95 6.95
C LEU A 38 12.72 -1.86 7.26
N ASN A 39 13.46 -2.28 6.25
CA ASN A 39 14.64 -3.13 6.43
C ASN A 39 15.71 -2.47 7.31
N THR A 40 15.90 -1.16 7.18
CA THR A 40 16.82 -0.38 8.01
C THR A 40 16.35 -0.32 9.46
N VAL A 41 15.03 -0.20 9.70
CA VAL A 41 14.47 -0.25 11.06
C VAL A 41 14.65 -1.63 11.69
N LEU A 42 14.41 -2.71 10.93
CA LEU A 42 14.62 -4.09 11.41
C LEU A 42 16.10 -4.33 11.72
N TYR A 43 17.02 -3.84 10.89
CA TYR A 43 18.46 -3.88 11.17
C TYR A 43 18.82 -3.15 12.47
N ALA A 44 18.34 -1.91 12.65
CA ALA A 44 18.60 -1.13 13.85
C ALA A 44 18.03 -1.80 15.11
N ARG A 45 16.84 -2.38 15.02
CA ARG A 45 16.20 -3.17 16.08
C ARG A 45 17.09 -4.34 16.48
N ASP A 46 17.49 -5.16 15.52
CA ASP A 46 18.24 -6.38 15.78
C ASP A 46 19.65 -6.08 16.32
N LYS A 47 20.28 -5.03 15.82
CA LYS A 47 21.63 -4.61 16.25
C LYS A 47 21.61 -3.96 17.63
N TRP A 48 20.73 -2.97 17.87
CA TRP A 48 20.86 -2.08 19.03
C TRP A 48 19.72 -2.11 20.02
N LEU A 49 18.52 -2.61 19.70
CA LEU A 49 17.44 -2.62 20.69
C LEU A 49 17.72 -3.65 21.79
N VAL A 50 17.38 -3.31 23.03
CA VAL A 50 17.34 -4.26 24.17
C VAL A 50 16.12 -5.18 24.07
N SER A 51 16.14 -6.34 24.74
CA SER A 51 15.09 -7.36 24.61
C SER A 51 13.66 -6.87 24.95
N ASP A 52 13.53 -5.93 25.90
CA ASP A 52 12.26 -5.31 26.28
C ASP A 52 12.11 -3.87 25.76
N GLY A 53 12.89 -3.54 24.73
CA GLY A 53 12.90 -2.20 24.14
C GLY A 53 11.62 -1.87 23.38
N ILE A 54 11.40 -0.59 23.15
CA ILE A 54 10.18 -0.06 22.53
C ILE A 54 10.49 0.39 21.09
N LEU A 55 9.64 -0.01 20.15
CA LEU A 55 9.62 0.50 18.77
C LEU A 55 8.43 1.42 18.60
N LEU A 56 8.62 2.57 17.94
CA LEU A 56 7.55 3.53 17.66
C LEU A 56 7.63 3.99 16.20
N PRO A 57 6.61 3.71 15.37
CA PRO A 57 5.47 2.84 15.64
C PRO A 57 5.88 1.35 15.69
N ASP A 58 5.15 0.54 16.44
CA ASP A 58 5.40 -0.90 16.56
C ASP A 58 4.47 -1.77 15.71
N LYS A 59 3.39 -1.19 15.17
CA LYS A 59 2.43 -1.90 14.32
C LYS A 59 1.97 -1.05 13.14
N ALA A 60 1.95 -1.67 11.97
CA ALA A 60 1.30 -1.12 10.77
C ALA A 60 0.33 -2.15 10.18
N SER A 61 -0.75 -1.69 9.53
CA SER A 61 -1.76 -2.55 8.91
C SER A 61 -2.07 -2.03 7.51
N LEU A 62 -1.98 -2.87 6.49
CA LEU A 62 -2.29 -2.54 5.09
C LEU A 62 -3.71 -3.00 4.76
N TYR A 63 -4.50 -2.13 4.15
CA TYR A 63 -5.90 -2.37 3.76
C TYR A 63 -6.09 -2.19 2.26
N LEU A 64 -7.19 -2.75 1.76
CA LEU A 64 -7.64 -2.64 0.38
C LEU A 64 -9.12 -2.29 0.34
N THR A 65 -9.53 -1.46 -0.62
CA THR A 65 -10.93 -1.17 -0.97
C THR A 65 -11.03 -1.00 -2.49
N ALA A 66 -12.25 -0.95 -3.05
CA ALA A 66 -12.47 -0.63 -4.46
C ALA A 66 -13.18 0.72 -4.61
N ILE A 67 -12.91 1.40 -5.74
CA ILE A 67 -13.46 2.73 -6.03
C ILE A 67 -14.02 2.87 -7.45
N ASP A 68 -14.96 3.79 -7.57
CA ASP A 68 -15.35 4.44 -8.82
C ASP A 68 -14.44 5.64 -9.09
N ASP A 69 -13.87 5.72 -10.29
CA ASP A 69 -12.90 6.76 -10.66
C ASP A 69 -12.88 7.02 -12.18
N ALA A 70 -14.05 6.99 -12.81
CA ALA A 70 -14.20 7.08 -14.27
C ALA A 70 -13.46 8.28 -14.88
N ASN A 71 -13.70 9.49 -14.34
CA ASN A 71 -13.15 10.73 -14.89
C ASN A 71 -11.61 10.76 -14.81
N TYR A 72 -11.04 10.34 -13.68
CA TYR A 72 -9.59 10.39 -13.50
C TYR A 72 -8.89 9.26 -14.28
N LYS A 73 -9.52 8.09 -14.42
CA LYS A 73 -9.05 7.04 -15.34
C LYS A 73 -9.05 7.54 -16.79
N GLU A 74 -10.07 8.29 -17.20
CA GLU A 74 -10.13 8.89 -18.53
C GLU A 74 -8.91 9.82 -18.75
N ASP A 75 -8.67 10.73 -17.80
CA ASP A 75 -7.58 11.72 -17.89
C ASP A 75 -6.17 11.11 -17.82
N LYS A 76 -5.98 10.02 -17.05
CA LYS A 76 -4.65 9.44 -16.77
C LYS A 76 -4.31 8.24 -17.63
N ILE A 77 -5.31 7.46 -18.02
CA ILE A 77 -5.14 6.17 -18.72
C ILE A 77 -5.69 6.26 -20.14
N GLU A 78 -6.94 6.71 -20.32
CA GLU A 78 -7.58 6.72 -21.64
C GLU A 78 -7.13 7.88 -22.53
N PHE A 79 -6.59 8.96 -21.96
CA PHE A 79 -5.93 10.07 -22.66
C PHE A 79 -4.97 9.61 -23.75
N TRP A 80 -4.22 8.53 -23.49
CA TRP A 80 -3.23 7.98 -24.41
C TRP A 80 -3.84 7.34 -25.67
N ASN A 81 -5.15 7.07 -25.71
CA ASN A 81 -5.81 6.58 -26.91
C ASN A 81 -5.77 7.61 -28.04
N ASN A 82 -5.82 8.91 -27.71
CA ASN A 82 -5.86 9.98 -28.69
C ASN A 82 -5.22 11.26 -28.14
N VAL A 83 -3.92 11.42 -28.40
CA VAL A 83 -3.16 12.60 -28.04
C VAL A 83 -3.08 13.50 -29.28
N TYR A 84 -4.00 14.46 -29.40
CA TYR A 84 -4.07 15.39 -30.54
C TYR A 84 -4.17 14.72 -31.92
N GLY A 85 -4.93 13.64 -32.03
CA GLY A 85 -5.10 12.84 -33.25
C GLY A 85 -4.11 11.67 -33.37
N PHE A 86 -3.12 11.57 -32.49
CA PHE A 86 -2.14 10.48 -32.48
C PHE A 86 -2.54 9.38 -31.50
N ASN A 87 -2.59 8.14 -31.98
CA ASN A 87 -2.82 6.97 -31.14
C ASN A 87 -1.53 6.60 -30.38
N MET A 88 -1.52 6.83 -29.07
CA MET A 88 -0.42 6.50 -28.16
C MET A 88 -0.79 5.36 -27.19
N SER A 89 -1.72 4.48 -27.56
CA SER A 89 -2.21 3.36 -26.72
C SER A 89 -1.10 2.39 -26.27
N CYS A 90 0.08 2.41 -26.90
CA CYS A 90 1.25 1.69 -26.39
C CYS A 90 1.71 2.21 -25.00
N ILE A 91 1.54 3.50 -24.71
CA ILE A 91 1.85 4.12 -23.42
C ILE A 91 0.77 3.76 -22.39
N LYS A 92 -0.51 3.71 -22.79
CA LYS A 92 -1.62 3.27 -21.93
C LYS A 92 -1.32 1.95 -21.21
N LYS A 93 -0.76 0.98 -21.95
CA LYS A 93 -0.37 -0.33 -21.39
C LYS A 93 0.67 -0.21 -20.28
N GLN A 94 1.57 0.76 -20.35
CA GLN A 94 2.56 1.01 -19.30
C GLN A 94 1.95 1.81 -18.15
N ALA A 95 1.16 2.85 -18.44
CA ALA A 95 0.53 3.70 -17.45
C ALA A 95 -0.39 2.91 -16.50
N ILE A 96 -1.13 1.93 -17.01
CA ILE A 96 -2.03 1.12 -16.17
C ILE A 96 -1.31 0.14 -15.23
N MET A 97 -0.05 -0.20 -15.53
CA MET A 97 0.79 -1.05 -14.69
C MET A 97 1.50 -0.25 -13.59
N GLU A 98 1.44 1.08 -13.61
CA GLU A 98 2.04 1.94 -12.60
C GLU A 98 0.97 2.39 -11.61
N PRO A 99 1.07 2.01 -10.32
CA PRO A 99 0.17 2.53 -9.30
C PRO A 99 0.31 4.05 -9.18
N LEU A 100 -0.82 4.75 -9.08
CA LEU A 100 -0.81 6.19 -8.83
C LEU A 100 -0.89 6.47 -7.33
N VAL A 101 -0.27 7.56 -6.89
CA VAL A 101 -0.38 8.06 -5.52
C VAL A 101 -1.21 9.34 -5.52
N ASP A 102 -2.47 9.23 -5.11
CA ASP A 102 -3.34 10.39 -5.02
C ASP A 102 -4.36 10.29 -3.88
N THR A 103 -5.02 11.41 -3.59
CA THR A 103 -6.07 11.48 -2.58
C THR A 103 -7.39 11.05 -3.21
N VAL A 104 -8.02 10.05 -2.60
CA VAL A 104 -9.30 9.50 -3.00
C VAL A 104 -10.40 10.16 -2.15
N ASP A 105 -11.48 10.63 -2.79
CA ASP A 105 -12.67 11.10 -2.05
C ASP A 105 -13.41 9.89 -1.48
N GLN A 106 -13.80 9.93 -0.20
CA GLN A 106 -14.59 8.88 0.43
C GLN A 106 -15.88 8.51 -0.33
N LYS A 107 -16.44 9.42 -1.12
CA LYS A 107 -17.62 9.18 -1.96
C LYS A 107 -17.34 8.22 -3.11
N GLN A 108 -16.08 8.09 -3.53
CA GLN A 108 -15.66 7.17 -4.59
C GLN A 108 -15.60 5.72 -4.11
N ILE A 109 -15.59 5.47 -2.80
CA ILE A 109 -15.56 4.11 -2.26
C ILE A 109 -16.85 3.38 -2.63
N VAL A 110 -16.69 2.20 -3.25
CA VAL A 110 -17.79 1.33 -3.70
C VAL A 110 -17.98 0.14 -2.79
N THR A 111 -16.91 -0.33 -2.13
CA THR A 111 -16.92 -1.55 -1.32
C THR A 111 -16.61 -1.26 0.14
N ASP A 112 -16.81 -2.28 0.98
CA ASP A 112 -16.10 -2.37 2.26
C ASP A 112 -14.57 -2.43 2.05
N CYS A 113 -13.85 -2.58 3.16
CA CYS A 113 -12.40 -2.71 3.13
C CYS A 113 -11.91 -4.00 3.76
N GLN A 114 -10.84 -4.55 3.19
CA GLN A 114 -10.21 -5.77 3.66
C GLN A 114 -8.82 -5.48 4.21
N LEU A 115 -8.54 -6.00 5.40
CA LEU A 115 -7.18 -6.04 5.95
C LEU A 115 -6.34 -7.07 5.18
N LEU A 116 -5.26 -6.60 4.55
CA LEU A 116 -4.34 -7.44 3.78
C LEU A 116 -3.19 -7.98 4.65
N LYS A 117 -2.57 -7.14 5.47
CA LYS A 117 -1.38 -7.53 6.23
C LYS A 117 -1.26 -6.70 7.49
N ILE A 118 -1.01 -7.38 8.60
CA ILE A 118 -0.51 -6.76 9.83
C ILE A 118 1.00 -6.95 9.88
N MET A 119 1.72 -5.86 10.10
CA MET A 119 3.17 -5.82 10.30
C MET A 119 3.45 -5.49 11.75
N ASN A 120 3.82 -6.49 12.54
CA ASN A 120 4.31 -6.29 13.90
C ASN A 120 5.83 -6.11 13.85
N ILE A 121 6.28 -4.86 13.95
CA ILE A 121 7.68 -4.49 13.73
C ILE A 121 8.60 -5.09 14.79
N SER A 122 8.08 -5.46 15.95
CA SER A 122 8.86 -6.15 17.00
C SER A 122 9.16 -7.63 16.69
N GLN A 123 8.35 -8.25 15.82
CA GLN A 123 8.41 -9.70 15.55
C GLN A 123 8.83 -10.05 14.13
N MET A 124 8.76 -9.09 13.20
CA MET A 124 9.07 -9.34 11.80
C MET A 124 10.54 -9.72 11.58
N VAL A 125 10.78 -10.61 10.63
CA VAL A 125 12.11 -10.94 10.11
C VAL A 125 12.25 -10.47 8.66
N SER A 126 13.49 -10.47 8.16
CA SER A 126 13.75 -10.18 6.75
C SER A 126 12.95 -11.11 5.84
N GLY A 127 12.20 -10.53 4.90
CA GLY A 127 11.31 -11.26 3.99
C GLY A 127 9.83 -11.26 4.39
N ASP A 128 9.46 -10.93 5.63
CA ASP A 128 8.04 -10.91 6.07
C ASP A 128 7.18 -9.84 5.37
N ALA A 129 7.84 -8.87 4.75
CA ALA A 129 7.22 -7.85 3.90
C ALA A 129 6.78 -8.39 2.53
N SER A 130 7.29 -9.55 2.10
CA SER A 130 6.80 -10.27 0.93
C SER A 130 5.67 -11.19 1.34
N PHE A 131 4.49 -11.04 0.74
CA PHE A 131 3.33 -11.85 1.11
C PHE A 131 2.40 -12.09 -0.07
N THR A 132 1.60 -13.15 0.05
CA THR A 132 0.39 -13.37 -0.76
C THR A 132 -0.78 -13.54 0.18
N VAL A 133 -1.85 -12.79 -0.05
CA VAL A 133 -3.04 -12.82 0.80
C VAL A 133 -4.32 -12.82 -0.05
N PRO A 134 -5.32 -13.64 0.31
CA PRO A 134 -6.64 -13.54 -0.30
C PRO A 134 -7.38 -12.29 0.18
N PHE A 135 -8.18 -11.70 -0.69
CA PHE A 135 -9.08 -10.61 -0.33
C PHE A 135 -10.50 -10.88 -0.85
N LYS A 136 -11.46 -10.26 -0.17
CA LYS A 136 -12.87 -10.16 -0.59
C LYS A 136 -13.30 -8.73 -0.28
N LEU A 137 -13.98 -8.11 -1.23
CA LEU A 137 -14.53 -6.77 -1.13
C LEU A 137 -15.99 -6.85 -1.54
N GLU A 138 -16.89 -6.57 -0.60
CA GLU A 138 -18.33 -6.58 -0.80
C GLU A 138 -18.81 -5.18 -1.19
N ALA A 139 -19.59 -5.08 -2.26
CA ALA A 139 -20.12 -3.81 -2.73
C ALA A 139 -21.16 -3.25 -1.76
N GLU A 140 -20.96 -2.01 -1.30
CA GLU A 140 -21.89 -1.26 -0.46
C GLU A 140 -22.99 -0.56 -1.28
N ARG A 141 -22.86 -0.55 -2.62
CA ARG A 141 -23.83 0.03 -3.57
C ARG A 141 -23.63 -0.50 -4.99
N ASP A 142 -24.67 -0.37 -5.81
CA ASP A 142 -24.58 -0.53 -7.27
C ASP A 142 -23.66 0.54 -7.87
N ASP A 143 -22.58 0.14 -8.52
CA ASP A 143 -21.61 1.07 -9.13
C ASP A 143 -20.66 0.38 -10.13
N TYR A 144 -19.66 1.15 -10.59
CA TYR A 144 -18.52 0.67 -11.35
C TYR A 144 -17.24 0.66 -10.52
N ILE A 145 -16.47 -0.43 -10.60
CA ILE A 145 -15.11 -0.50 -10.05
C ILE A 145 -14.10 -0.21 -11.15
N HIS A 146 -13.38 0.90 -11.00
CA HIS A 146 -12.32 1.33 -11.91
C HIS A 146 -10.93 0.99 -11.38
N ALA A 147 -10.76 1.01 -10.05
CA ALA A 147 -9.48 0.77 -9.39
C ALA A 147 -9.66 0.11 -8.02
N LEU A 148 -8.60 -0.54 -7.57
CA LEU A 148 -8.40 -0.89 -6.18
C LEU A 148 -7.55 0.19 -5.50
N VAL A 149 -7.83 0.46 -4.23
CA VAL A 149 -7.12 1.47 -3.44
C VAL A 149 -6.53 0.79 -2.22
N ALA A 150 -5.21 0.91 -2.07
CA ALA A 150 -4.50 0.47 -0.90
C ALA A 150 -4.08 1.66 -0.03
N TYR A 151 -4.24 1.48 1.27
CA TYR A 151 -3.87 2.45 2.30
C TYR A 151 -3.46 1.71 3.57
N PHE A 152 -2.91 2.43 4.54
CA PHE A 152 -2.42 1.80 5.76
C PHE A 152 -2.74 2.58 7.02
N ASP A 153 -2.78 1.85 8.13
CA ASP A 153 -2.87 2.40 9.47
C ASP A 153 -1.58 2.15 10.22
N VAL A 154 -1.24 3.09 11.08
CA VAL A 154 -0.08 3.03 11.97
C VAL A 154 -0.57 3.11 13.41
N SER A 155 -0.06 2.24 14.27
CA SER A 155 -0.41 2.18 15.69
C SER A 155 0.84 2.19 16.57
N PHE A 156 0.75 2.92 17.68
CA PHE A 156 1.74 2.99 18.74
C PHE A 156 1.16 2.27 19.96
N THR A 157 1.22 0.93 19.97
CA THR A 157 0.52 0.10 20.95
C THR A 157 1.18 0.12 22.34
N LYS A 158 2.43 0.62 22.40
CA LYS A 158 3.19 0.79 23.65
C LYS A 158 2.85 2.08 24.41
N CYS A 159 2.00 2.95 23.86
CA CYS A 159 1.53 4.15 24.53
C CYS A 159 0.40 3.83 25.52
N HIS A 160 0.30 4.59 26.62
CA HIS A 160 -0.77 4.42 27.61
C HIS A 160 -2.18 4.64 27.03
N LYS A 161 -2.30 5.56 26.07
CA LYS A 161 -3.48 5.72 25.24
C LYS A 161 -3.21 5.09 23.89
N LEU A 162 -4.23 4.48 23.29
CA LEU A 162 -4.15 4.02 21.91
C LEU A 162 -3.89 5.24 21.01
N MET A 163 -2.71 5.26 20.42
CA MET A 163 -2.28 6.33 19.51
C MET A 163 -2.00 5.72 18.15
N GLY A 164 -2.33 6.45 17.09
CA GLY A 164 -2.18 5.99 15.73
C GLY A 164 -2.83 6.95 14.74
N PHE A 165 -2.66 6.66 13.47
CA PHE A 165 -3.35 7.36 12.40
C PHE A 165 -3.62 6.42 11.25
N SER A 166 -4.57 6.79 10.41
CA SER A 166 -4.94 6.07 9.20
C SER A 166 -4.66 6.96 7.99
N THR A 167 -4.16 6.37 6.91
CA THR A 167 -4.04 7.02 5.60
C THR A 167 -5.24 6.71 4.70
N GLY A 168 -6.28 6.06 5.22
CA GLY A 168 -7.46 5.70 4.43
C GLY A 168 -8.27 6.90 3.92
N PRO A 169 -9.07 6.74 2.85
CA PRO A 169 -9.82 7.85 2.25
C PRO A 169 -10.89 8.46 3.18
N ARG A 170 -11.34 7.71 4.21
CA ARG A 170 -12.29 8.19 5.23
C ARG A 170 -11.59 8.99 6.36
N SER A 171 -10.26 9.04 6.35
CA SER A 171 -9.44 9.72 7.35
C SER A 171 -8.94 11.06 6.84
N ARG A 172 -8.40 11.89 7.74
CA ARG A 172 -7.76 13.15 7.34
C ARG A 172 -6.59 12.86 6.39
N ALA A 173 -6.53 13.58 5.27
CA ALA A 173 -5.47 13.43 4.28
C ALA A 173 -4.07 13.58 4.91
N THR A 174 -3.17 12.71 4.48
CA THR A 174 -1.76 12.69 4.85
C THR A 174 -0.90 12.84 3.59
N HIS A 175 0.41 13.07 3.74
CA HIS A 175 1.30 13.19 2.59
C HIS A 175 1.46 11.87 1.81
N TRP A 176 1.21 10.72 2.44
CA TRP A 176 1.19 9.41 1.77
C TRP A 176 0.01 9.25 0.81
N LYS A 177 -1.07 10.02 1.01
CA LYS A 177 -2.33 9.87 0.28
C LYS A 177 -2.77 8.39 0.26
N GLN A 178 -3.23 7.87 -0.89
CA GLN A 178 -3.49 6.45 -1.10
C GLN A 178 -2.84 5.95 -2.39
N THR A 179 -2.67 4.64 -2.51
CA THR A 179 -2.13 4.00 -3.73
C THR A 179 -3.27 3.41 -4.55
N ILE A 180 -3.46 3.93 -5.76
CA ILE A 180 -4.52 3.58 -6.70
C ILE A 180 -3.97 2.60 -7.74
N LEU A 181 -4.61 1.44 -7.84
CA LEU A 181 -4.27 0.33 -8.73
C LEU A 181 -5.39 0.19 -9.76
N TYR A 182 -5.28 0.88 -10.89
CA TYR A 182 -6.31 0.81 -11.94
C TYR A 182 -6.43 -0.60 -12.51
N LEU A 183 -7.66 -1.05 -12.70
CA LEU A 183 -7.95 -2.31 -13.37
C LEU A 183 -8.01 -2.11 -14.88
N GLU A 184 -7.54 -3.10 -15.65
CA GLU A 184 -7.70 -3.13 -17.11
C GLU A 184 -9.17 -3.03 -17.51
N ASP A 185 -10.00 -3.89 -16.93
CA ASP A 185 -11.45 -3.92 -17.13
C ASP A 185 -12.16 -2.99 -16.13
N VAL A 186 -13.20 -2.29 -16.57
CA VAL A 186 -14.15 -1.62 -15.67
C VAL A 186 -15.21 -2.64 -15.26
N LEU A 187 -15.36 -2.87 -13.96
CA LEU A 187 -16.27 -3.90 -13.45
C LEU A 187 -17.60 -3.26 -13.08
N THR A 188 -18.71 -3.80 -13.58
CA THR A 188 -20.05 -3.42 -13.09
C THR A 188 -20.41 -4.33 -11.92
N ILE A 189 -20.67 -3.75 -10.75
CA ILE A 189 -20.96 -4.51 -9.53
C ILE A 189 -22.27 -4.02 -8.90
N CYS A 190 -23.08 -4.94 -8.40
CA CYS A 190 -24.30 -4.64 -7.65
C CYS A 190 -24.06 -4.75 -6.14
N GLU A 191 -24.86 -4.03 -5.34
CA GLU A 191 -24.83 -4.08 -3.88
C GLU A 191 -24.92 -5.53 -3.36
N GLY A 192 -24.04 -5.88 -2.42
CA GLY A 192 -23.90 -7.23 -1.86
C GLY A 192 -23.12 -8.22 -2.73
N GLU A 193 -22.72 -7.87 -3.95
CA GLU A 193 -21.81 -8.69 -4.75
C GLU A 193 -20.36 -8.56 -4.26
N VAL A 194 -19.57 -9.61 -4.48
CA VAL A 194 -18.21 -9.70 -3.93
C VAL A 194 -17.17 -9.79 -5.04
N LEU A 195 -16.27 -8.82 -5.07
CA LEU A 195 -15.00 -8.92 -5.78
C LEU A 195 -14.00 -9.68 -4.92
N SER A 196 -13.49 -10.80 -5.40
CA SER A 196 -12.58 -11.66 -4.62
C SER A 196 -11.30 -11.96 -5.38
N GLY A 197 -10.23 -12.26 -4.66
CA GLY A 197 -8.94 -12.41 -5.30
C GLY A 197 -7.80 -12.76 -4.36
N ASN A 198 -6.59 -12.70 -4.91
CA ASN A 198 -5.34 -12.76 -4.17
C ASN A 198 -4.43 -11.62 -4.60
N MET A 199 -3.81 -10.96 -3.63
CA MET A 199 -2.77 -9.98 -3.85
C MET A 199 -1.42 -10.56 -3.41
N THR A 200 -0.44 -10.51 -4.30
CA THR A 200 0.96 -10.85 -4.04
C THR A 200 1.79 -9.58 -4.09
N VAL A 201 2.59 -9.34 -3.06
CA VAL A 201 3.48 -8.18 -2.93
C VAL A 201 4.88 -8.70 -2.65
N ALA A 202 5.87 -8.25 -3.42
CA ALA A 202 7.27 -8.57 -3.20
C ALA A 202 8.20 -7.46 -3.71
N PRO A 203 9.41 -7.31 -3.14
CA PRO A 203 10.45 -6.48 -3.72
C PRO A 203 10.83 -6.95 -5.12
N ASP A 204 11.12 -6.01 -6.02
CA ASP A 204 11.67 -6.31 -7.35
C ASP A 204 13.05 -6.97 -7.23
N GLN A 205 13.28 -8.01 -8.03
CA GLN A 205 14.55 -8.74 -8.10
C GLN A 205 15.74 -7.86 -8.53
N LYS A 206 15.51 -6.87 -9.39
CA LYS A 206 16.57 -6.00 -9.92
C LYS A 206 16.88 -4.83 -8.99
N ASN A 207 15.84 -4.20 -8.45
CA ASN A 207 15.97 -3.09 -7.53
C ASN A 207 15.05 -3.32 -6.32
N PRO A 208 15.59 -3.80 -5.17
CA PRO A 208 14.79 -4.07 -3.98
C PRO A 208 14.08 -2.86 -3.36
N ARG A 209 14.30 -1.63 -3.88
CA ARG A 209 13.51 -0.44 -3.50
C ARG A 209 12.17 -0.36 -4.24
N ASN A 210 12.07 -1.01 -5.40
CA ASN A 210 10.84 -1.12 -6.17
C ASN A 210 9.99 -2.27 -5.64
N ILE A 211 8.68 -2.18 -5.86
CA ILE A 211 7.73 -3.20 -5.44
C ILE A 211 7.00 -3.73 -6.67
N ASP A 212 6.99 -5.05 -6.80
CA ASP A 212 6.15 -5.77 -7.74
C ASP A 212 4.87 -6.20 -7.01
N ILE A 213 3.72 -5.85 -7.59
CA ILE A 213 2.39 -6.19 -7.05
C ILE A 213 1.66 -7.00 -8.12
N MET A 214 1.18 -8.19 -7.79
CA MET A 214 0.33 -9.00 -8.66
C MET A 214 -1.04 -9.14 -8.01
N ILE A 215 -2.09 -8.85 -8.77
CA ILE A 215 -3.47 -9.01 -8.32
C ILE A 215 -4.16 -10.02 -9.22
N LYS A 216 -4.66 -11.11 -8.62
CA LYS A 216 -5.62 -12.01 -9.25
C LYS A 216 -6.99 -11.66 -8.72
N TYR A 217 -7.94 -11.31 -9.58
CA TYR A 217 -9.28 -10.93 -9.14
C TYR A 217 -10.33 -11.60 -10.00
N ALA A 218 -11.47 -11.89 -9.39
CA ALA A 218 -12.63 -12.45 -10.03
C ALA A 218 -13.90 -11.85 -9.42
N LEU A 219 -14.86 -11.55 -10.29
CA LEU A 219 -16.21 -11.15 -9.97
C LEU A 219 -17.14 -12.05 -10.76
N ASN A 220 -18.09 -12.68 -10.08
CA ASN A 220 -19.17 -13.45 -10.69
C ASN A 220 -20.50 -12.82 -10.27
N GLY A 221 -20.74 -11.62 -10.81
CA GLY A 221 -21.94 -10.83 -10.55
C GLY A 221 -23.01 -11.01 -11.62
N GLN A 222 -24.17 -10.41 -11.37
CA GLN A 222 -25.34 -10.42 -12.23
C GLN A 222 -25.07 -9.72 -13.57
N ARG A 223 -24.27 -8.65 -13.54
CA ARG A 223 -23.99 -7.80 -14.71
C ARG A 223 -22.57 -7.94 -15.26
N CYS A 224 -21.67 -8.58 -14.52
CA CYS A 224 -20.27 -8.73 -14.90
C CYS A 224 -19.74 -10.08 -14.40
N VAL A 225 -19.16 -10.86 -15.30
CA VAL A 225 -18.40 -12.07 -14.96
C VAL A 225 -16.99 -11.91 -15.52
N VAL A 226 -16.00 -11.81 -14.64
CA VAL A 226 -14.61 -11.58 -15.02
C VAL A 226 -13.66 -12.38 -14.13
N SER A 227 -12.53 -12.78 -14.70
CA SER A 227 -11.40 -13.34 -13.97
C SER A 227 -10.11 -12.90 -14.66
N ARG A 228 -9.24 -12.18 -13.94
CA ARG A 228 -8.01 -11.58 -14.47
C ARG A 228 -6.83 -11.74 -13.53
N THR A 229 -5.65 -11.62 -14.10
CA THR A 229 -4.39 -11.45 -13.37
C THR A 229 -3.72 -10.22 -13.95
N GLN A 230 -3.48 -9.21 -13.11
CA GLN A 230 -2.83 -7.97 -13.48
C GLN A 230 -1.55 -7.79 -12.64
N TYR A 231 -0.54 -7.21 -13.27
CA TYR A 231 0.76 -6.94 -12.66
C TYR A 231 0.99 -5.44 -12.62
N TYR A 232 1.50 -4.97 -11.51
CA TYR A 232 1.86 -3.58 -11.28
C TYR A 232 3.29 -3.50 -10.78
N LYS A 233 3.92 -2.36 -11.07
CA LYS A 233 5.27 -2.07 -10.61
C LYS A 233 5.36 -0.65 -10.08
N MET A 234 5.71 -0.53 -8.81
CA MET A 234 5.97 0.75 -8.16
C MET A 234 7.48 1.01 -8.22
N ARG A 235 7.89 2.08 -8.91
CA ARG A 235 9.27 2.37 -9.30
C ARG A 235 9.60 3.85 -9.27
#